data_AF-A0A423JEK7-F1
#
_entry.id   AF-A0A423JEK7-F1
#
_cell.length_a   1.000
_cell.length_b   1.000
_cell.length_c   1.000
_cell.angle_alpha   90.00
_cell.angle_beta   90.00
_cell.angle_gamma   90.00
#
_symmetry.space_group_name_H-M   'P 1'
#
loop_
_entity.id
_entity.type
_entity.pdbx_description
1 polymer ?
#
loop_
_entity_poly.entity_id
_entity_poly.type
_entity_poly.pdbx_seq_one_letter_code
_entity_poly.pdbx_strand_id
1 'polypeptide(L)'
;MKTYCPMFWSLDQGIDYSAPILHLKDIVPSVGKRTFAFFDSHDRLDVGEILLLIWCPPVSDLNGWSEQPSEIAQSHLLKAKVVGAAQAPEQSAERLHNVHHGKLKYPLDILSCERFLPALQALQEDSTSWYLQEIGTANGNFLAWDELHWCGSAVVEGLTYLTASTSSETYMELILKVADDEIIGLFSLHMNPGGDSYDFGRKSLTGEERRAVKHALNIAQPLHDTQAAYLAE
;
A
#
# COMPACT_ATOMS: atom_id res chain seq x y z
N MET A 1 11.49 -11.22 -4.83
CA MET A 1 10.82 -10.20 -5.65
C MET A 1 10.48 -9.07 -4.71
N LYS A 2 10.93 -7.84 -4.99
CA LYS A 2 10.67 -6.70 -4.10
C LYS A 2 9.27 -6.16 -4.37
N THR A 3 8.59 -5.77 -3.29
CA THR A 3 7.29 -5.11 -3.34
C THR A 3 7.51 -3.62 -3.13
N TYR A 4 6.84 -2.82 -3.95
CA TYR A 4 6.81 -1.37 -3.81
C TYR A 4 5.37 -0.85 -3.88
N CYS A 5 5.07 0.21 -3.14
CA CYS A 5 3.97 1.10 -3.49
C CYS A 5 4.61 2.30 -4.19
N PRO A 6 4.41 2.48 -5.51
CA PRO A 6 4.91 3.69 -6.17
C PRO A 6 4.32 4.92 -5.49
N MET A 7 5.11 5.98 -5.41
CA MET A 7 4.66 7.23 -4.82
C MET A 7 3.52 7.85 -5.62
N PHE A 8 3.60 7.76 -6.96
CA PHE A 8 2.61 8.30 -7.90
C PHE A 8 2.61 7.48 -9.19
N TRP A 9 1.45 7.28 -9.79
CA TRP A 9 1.33 6.82 -11.17
C TRP A 9 1.28 8.01 -12.14
N SER A 10 1.92 7.90 -13.30
CA SER A 10 1.99 9.03 -14.24
C SER A 10 0.63 9.32 -14.86
N LEU A 11 0.23 10.60 -14.81
CA LEU A 11 -1.06 11.10 -15.28
C LEU A 11 -1.11 11.32 -16.81
N ASP A 12 -0.04 10.97 -17.53
CA ASP A 12 0.21 11.31 -18.94
C ASP A 12 -0.77 10.67 -19.95
N GLN A 13 -1.83 9.99 -19.48
CA GLN A 13 -2.84 9.36 -20.32
C GLN A 13 -4.03 10.27 -20.66
N GLY A 14 -4.00 11.56 -20.28
CA GLY A 14 -5.08 12.50 -20.60
C GLY A 14 -6.37 12.25 -19.79
N ILE A 15 -6.22 11.67 -18.60
CA ILE A 15 -7.32 11.39 -17.68
C ILE A 15 -7.75 12.69 -17.00
N ASP A 16 -9.05 13.00 -17.06
CA ASP A 16 -9.63 14.10 -16.32
C ASP A 16 -9.99 13.66 -14.90
N TYR A 17 -9.03 13.77 -13.97
CA TYR A 17 -9.24 13.47 -12.55
C TYR A 17 -10.19 14.43 -11.83
N SER A 18 -10.66 15.49 -12.50
CA SER A 18 -11.70 16.38 -11.97
C SER A 18 -13.13 15.89 -12.27
N ALA A 19 -13.27 14.84 -13.11
CA ALA A 19 -14.55 14.25 -13.41
C ALA A 19 -15.24 13.72 -12.13
N PRO A 20 -16.56 13.89 -12.00
CA PRO A 20 -17.29 13.45 -10.81
C PRO A 20 -17.30 11.93 -10.66
N ILE A 21 -17.14 11.20 -11.76
CA ILE A 21 -17.01 9.74 -11.80
C ILE A 21 -15.81 9.38 -12.66
N LEU A 22 -14.92 8.56 -12.12
CA LEU A 22 -13.78 7.97 -12.82
C LEU A 22 -14.01 6.48 -13.01
N HIS A 23 -13.78 5.99 -14.23
CA HIS A 23 -13.85 4.56 -14.50
C HIS A 23 -12.49 3.90 -14.26
N LEU A 24 -12.48 2.82 -13.48
CA LEU A 24 -11.26 2.09 -13.11
C LEU A 24 -10.50 1.59 -14.35
N LYS A 25 -11.21 1.09 -15.36
CA LYS A 25 -10.60 0.63 -16.63
C LYS A 25 -9.78 1.70 -17.35
N ASP A 26 -10.06 2.98 -17.10
CA ASP A 26 -9.41 4.12 -17.75
C ASP A 26 -8.17 4.59 -16.97
N ILE A 27 -8.06 4.26 -15.68
CA ILE A 27 -6.98 4.74 -14.79
C ILE A 27 -6.04 3.62 -14.30
N VAL A 28 -6.52 2.38 -14.26
CA VAL A 28 -5.71 1.22 -13.85
C VAL A 28 -4.77 0.80 -14.99
N PRO A 29 -3.46 0.61 -14.71
CA PRO A 29 -2.51 0.14 -15.73
C PRO A 29 -2.94 -1.20 -16.36
N SER A 30 -3.05 -1.23 -17.69
CA SER A 30 -3.47 -2.44 -18.41
C SER A 30 -2.30 -3.38 -18.74
N VAL A 31 -2.55 -4.69 -18.67
CA VAL A 31 -1.57 -5.73 -19.06
C VAL A 31 -1.13 -5.56 -20.52
N GLY A 32 0.18 -5.71 -20.75
CA GLY A 32 0.80 -5.56 -22.08
C GLY A 32 0.98 -4.11 -22.53
N LYS A 33 0.53 -3.12 -21.75
CA LYS A 33 0.81 -1.71 -22.01
C LYS A 33 2.01 -1.23 -21.22
N ARG A 34 2.68 -0.23 -21.78
CA ARG A 34 3.69 0.55 -21.07
C ARG A 34 3.03 1.67 -20.29
N THR A 35 3.50 1.87 -19.07
CA THR A 35 3.14 3.00 -18.21
C THR A 35 4.38 3.56 -17.53
N PHE A 36 4.19 4.57 -16.68
CA PHE A 36 5.23 5.16 -15.87
C PHE A 36 4.77 5.30 -14.43
N ALA A 37 5.68 5.10 -13.50
CA ALA A 37 5.45 5.36 -12.09
C ALA A 37 6.66 6.08 -11.48
N PHE A 38 6.40 6.85 -10.44
CA PHE A 38 7.39 7.61 -9.70
C PHE A 38 7.75 6.88 -8.41
N PHE A 39 9.04 6.77 -8.16
CA PHE A 39 9.60 6.16 -6.96
C PHE A 39 10.45 7.18 -6.20
N ASP A 40 10.73 6.91 -4.93
CA ASP A 40 11.66 7.73 -4.17
C ASP A 40 13.06 7.68 -4.79
N SER A 41 13.84 8.74 -4.62
CA SER A 41 15.25 8.79 -5.06
C SER A 41 16.13 7.67 -4.49
N HIS A 42 15.76 7.11 -3.34
CA HIS A 42 16.48 6.00 -2.72
C HIS A 42 16.14 4.65 -3.38
N ASP A 43 14.99 4.54 -4.06
CA ASP A 43 14.54 3.34 -4.77
C ASP A 43 15.16 3.27 -6.15
N ARG A 44 16.43 2.88 -6.20
CA ARG A 44 17.14 2.63 -7.46
C ARG A 44 16.73 1.28 -8.04
N LEU A 45 15.87 1.33 -9.05
CA LEU A 45 15.40 0.17 -9.78
C LEU A 45 16.32 -0.16 -10.96
N ASP A 46 16.60 -1.46 -11.15
CA ASP A 46 17.44 -1.93 -12.24
C ASP A 46 16.63 -2.24 -13.50
N VAL A 47 17.18 -1.91 -14.68
CA VAL A 47 16.53 -2.27 -15.95
C VAL A 47 16.47 -3.79 -16.08
N GLY A 48 15.27 -4.30 -16.36
CA GLY A 48 14.98 -5.73 -16.45
C GLY A 48 14.45 -6.33 -15.15
N GLU A 49 14.51 -5.61 -14.03
CA GLU A 49 13.94 -6.04 -12.76
C GLU A 49 12.42 -6.23 -12.89
N ILE A 50 11.91 -7.27 -12.22
CA ILE A 50 10.47 -7.55 -12.12
C ILE A 50 10.04 -7.20 -10.70
N LEU A 51 9.07 -6.30 -10.62
CA LEU A 51 8.54 -5.73 -9.40
C LEU A 51 7.12 -6.24 -9.14
N LEU A 52 6.77 -6.29 -7.87
CA LEU A 52 5.39 -6.37 -7.42
C LEU A 52 4.99 -4.97 -6.94
N LEU A 53 3.91 -4.41 -7.49
CA LEU A 53 3.49 -3.04 -7.23
C LEU A 53 2.06 -3.02 -6.70
N ILE A 54 1.81 -2.25 -5.65
CA ILE A 54 0.45 -1.92 -5.21
C ILE A 54 0.02 -0.67 -5.97
N TRP A 55 -1.09 -0.76 -6.70
CA TRP A 55 -1.77 0.39 -7.29
C TRP A 55 -2.94 0.77 -6.39
N CYS A 56 -2.98 2.04 -5.98
CA CYS A 56 -4.05 2.61 -5.20
C CYS A 56 -4.88 3.58 -6.05
N PRO A 57 -6.20 3.67 -5.83
CA PRO A 57 -6.99 4.72 -6.47
C PRO A 57 -6.61 6.13 -5.98
N PRO A 58 -7.04 7.19 -6.68
CA PRO A 58 -6.49 8.54 -6.50
C PRO A 58 -6.48 9.12 -5.09
N VAL A 59 -7.52 8.90 -4.27
CA VAL A 59 -7.54 9.43 -2.89
C VAL A 59 -6.51 8.71 -2.04
N SER A 60 -6.45 7.38 -2.13
CA SER A 60 -5.49 6.57 -1.38
C SER A 60 -4.06 6.68 -1.89
N ASP A 61 -3.84 6.96 -3.18
CA ASP A 61 -2.51 7.26 -3.74
C ASP A 61 -1.91 8.53 -3.12
N LEU A 62 -2.77 9.50 -2.74
CA LEU A 62 -2.35 10.76 -2.13
C LEU A 62 -2.32 10.73 -0.59
N ASN A 63 -3.34 10.13 0.03
CA ASN A 63 -3.61 10.28 1.45
C ASN A 63 -3.60 8.93 2.21
N GLY A 64 -3.40 7.82 1.51
CA GLY A 64 -3.50 6.47 2.05
C GLY A 64 -4.93 5.98 2.22
N TRP A 65 -5.08 4.66 2.40
CA TRP A 65 -6.39 4.04 2.59
C TRP A 65 -7.11 4.50 3.86
N SER A 66 -6.38 5.05 4.84
CA SER A 66 -6.98 5.54 6.08
C SER A 66 -7.99 6.67 5.88
N GLU A 67 -7.85 7.45 4.80
CA GLU A 67 -8.78 8.54 4.43
C GLU A 67 -9.98 8.05 3.60
N GLN A 68 -9.81 6.97 2.82
CA GLN A 68 -10.85 6.41 1.96
C GLN A 68 -10.80 4.86 1.96
N PRO A 69 -11.18 4.18 3.06
CA PRO A 69 -10.97 2.74 3.19
C PRO A 69 -11.64 1.90 2.11
N SER A 70 -12.76 2.33 1.54
CA SER A 70 -13.43 1.57 0.47
C SER A 70 -12.57 1.36 -0.77
N GLU A 71 -11.56 2.21 -0.99
CA GLU A 71 -10.62 2.09 -2.11
C GLU A 71 -9.71 0.87 -2.03
N ILE A 72 -9.56 0.25 -0.86
CA ILE A 72 -8.83 -1.03 -0.73
C ILE A 72 -9.45 -2.09 -1.64
N ALA A 73 -10.79 -2.11 -1.78
CA ALA A 73 -11.49 -3.04 -2.68
C ALA A 73 -11.20 -2.76 -4.16
N GLN A 74 -10.84 -1.52 -4.49
CA GLN A 74 -10.56 -1.04 -5.85
C GLN A 74 -9.06 -0.99 -6.17
N SER A 75 -8.20 -1.22 -5.18
CA SER A 75 -6.76 -1.36 -5.37
C SER A 75 -6.41 -2.61 -6.18
N HIS A 76 -5.25 -2.56 -6.83
CA HIS A 76 -4.75 -3.62 -7.69
C HIS A 76 -3.32 -4.03 -7.32
N LEU A 77 -3.01 -5.30 -7.49
CA LEU A 77 -1.67 -5.84 -7.43
C LEU A 77 -1.14 -6.01 -8.85
N LEU A 78 -0.06 -5.32 -9.19
CA LEU A 78 0.54 -5.32 -10.50
C LEU A 78 1.88 -6.04 -10.46
N LYS A 79 2.16 -6.87 -11.46
CA LYS A 79 3.52 -7.33 -11.75
C LYS A 79 4.04 -6.54 -12.93
N ALA A 80 5.16 -5.85 -12.77
CA ALA A 80 5.70 -4.98 -13.80
C ALA A 80 7.19 -5.23 -14.03
N LYS A 81 7.65 -5.02 -15.26
CA LYS A 81 9.08 -5.06 -15.61
C LYS A 81 9.59 -3.64 -15.83
N VAL A 82 10.71 -3.31 -15.21
CA VAL A 82 11.42 -2.05 -15.48
C VAL A 82 12.09 -2.16 -16.86
N VAL A 83 11.75 -1.26 -17.78
CA VAL A 83 12.19 -1.35 -19.18
C VAL A 83 13.14 -0.26 -19.64
N GLY A 84 13.44 0.70 -18.77
CA GLY A 84 14.35 1.80 -19.06
C GLY A 84 14.87 2.44 -17.78
N ALA A 85 15.96 3.19 -17.93
CA ALA A 85 16.55 3.93 -16.83
C ALA A 85 15.60 5.01 -16.30
N ALA A 86 15.85 5.45 -15.07
CA ALA A 86 15.14 6.57 -14.47
C ALA A 86 15.21 7.80 -15.38
N GLN A 87 14.05 8.42 -15.59
CA GLN A 87 13.91 9.68 -16.31
C GLN A 87 13.71 10.80 -15.30
N ALA A 88 14.35 11.94 -15.54
CA ALA A 88 14.01 13.15 -14.82
C ALA A 88 12.56 13.54 -15.18
N PRO A 89 11.73 13.99 -14.22
CA PRO A 89 10.43 14.55 -14.54
C PRO A 89 10.59 15.65 -15.59
N GLU A 90 9.77 15.65 -16.64
CA GLU A 90 9.83 16.70 -17.66
C GLU A 90 9.53 18.05 -16.99
N GLN A 91 10.42 19.03 -17.21
CA GLN A 91 10.20 20.42 -16.77
C GLN A 91 9.21 21.08 -17.74
N SER A 92 7.93 20.70 -17.69
CA SER A 92 6.91 21.42 -18.44
C SER A 92 6.70 22.82 -17.84
N ALA A 93 6.51 23.81 -18.69
CA ALA A 93 6.54 25.24 -18.38
C ALA A 93 5.30 25.77 -17.64
N GLU A 94 4.47 24.90 -17.06
CA GLU A 94 3.35 25.28 -16.22
C GLU A 94 3.57 24.73 -14.83
N ARG A 95 3.57 25.61 -13.84
CA ARG A 95 3.81 25.33 -12.41
C ARG A 95 2.69 24.48 -11.82
N LEU A 96 2.53 23.24 -12.26
CA LEU A 96 1.63 22.26 -11.66
C LEU A 96 2.45 21.36 -10.75
N HIS A 97 2.54 21.84 -9.51
CA HIS A 97 2.82 21.11 -8.28
C HIS A 97 4.23 20.50 -8.11
N ASN A 98 4.93 20.97 -7.06
CA ASN A 98 6.21 20.45 -6.53
C ASN A 98 6.20 18.97 -6.11
N VAL A 99 5.13 18.23 -6.39
CA VAL A 99 4.87 16.87 -5.89
C VAL A 99 5.85 15.85 -6.48
N HIS A 100 6.40 16.10 -7.67
CA HIS A 100 7.39 15.20 -8.29
C HIS A 100 8.85 15.59 -8.02
N HIS A 101 9.11 16.65 -7.25
CA HIS A 101 10.47 17.12 -6.99
C HIS A 101 11.27 16.06 -6.21
N GLY A 102 12.44 15.69 -6.75
CA GLY A 102 13.32 14.66 -6.15
C GLY A 102 12.92 13.21 -6.46
N LYS A 103 11.87 12.97 -7.25
CA LYS A 103 11.39 11.61 -7.57
C LYS A 103 11.93 11.11 -8.90
N LEU A 104 12.07 9.79 -9.03
CA LEU A 104 12.56 9.13 -10.24
C LEU A 104 11.39 8.49 -11.00
N LYS A 105 11.21 8.88 -12.27
CA LYS A 105 10.19 8.30 -13.15
C LYS A 105 10.76 7.07 -13.87
N TYR A 106 10.13 5.92 -13.72
CA TYR A 106 10.54 4.69 -14.40
C TYR A 106 9.49 4.22 -15.40
N PRO A 107 9.89 3.87 -16.64
CA PRO A 107 9.00 3.19 -17.57
C PRO A 107 8.84 1.72 -17.19
N LEU A 108 7.60 1.27 -17.18
CA LEU A 108 7.19 -0.05 -16.73
C LEU A 108 6.33 -0.74 -17.79
N ASP A 109 6.63 -2.01 -18.11
CA ASP A 109 5.74 -2.86 -18.88
C ASP A 109 4.93 -3.74 -17.91
N ILE A 110 3.60 -3.62 -17.95
CA ILE A 110 2.70 -4.36 -17.05
C ILE A 110 2.54 -5.80 -17.54
N LEU A 111 2.94 -6.75 -16.68
CA LEU A 111 2.93 -8.18 -16.96
C LEU A 111 1.67 -8.87 -16.43
N SER A 112 1.16 -8.44 -15.27
CA SER A 112 -0.12 -8.89 -14.72
C SER A 112 -0.77 -7.77 -13.92
N CYS A 113 -2.10 -7.85 -13.79
CA CYS A 113 -2.93 -6.93 -13.03
C CYS A 113 -4.07 -7.72 -12.40
N GLU A 114 -4.09 -7.80 -11.07
CA GLU A 114 -5.07 -8.54 -10.29
C GLU A 114 -5.72 -7.61 -9.26
N ARG A 115 -6.97 -7.84 -8.89
CA ARG A 115 -7.59 -7.11 -7.78
C ARG A 115 -6.86 -7.44 -6.48
N PHE A 116 -6.60 -6.43 -5.66
CA PHE A 116 -5.75 -6.55 -4.47
C PHE A 116 -6.32 -7.53 -3.44
N LEU A 117 -7.56 -7.33 -2.98
CA LEU A 117 -8.17 -8.18 -1.95
C LEU A 117 -8.33 -9.64 -2.39
N PRO A 118 -8.82 -9.96 -3.60
CA PRO A 118 -8.84 -11.34 -4.10
C PRO A 118 -7.46 -11.99 -4.14
N ALA A 119 -6.42 -11.26 -4.57
CA ALA A 119 -5.05 -11.77 -4.58
C ALA A 119 -4.55 -12.11 -3.16
N LEU A 120 -4.83 -11.26 -2.18
CA LEU A 120 -4.53 -11.53 -0.76
C LEU A 120 -5.28 -12.76 -0.22
N GLN A 121 -6.56 -12.91 -0.59
CA GLN A 121 -7.37 -14.05 -0.14
C GLN A 121 -6.90 -15.38 -0.73
N ALA A 122 -6.31 -15.35 -1.93
CA ALA A 122 -5.77 -16.50 -2.65
C ALA A 122 -4.36 -16.94 -2.18
N LEU A 123 -3.71 -16.21 -1.28
CA LEU A 123 -2.43 -16.60 -0.70
C LEU A 123 -2.54 -17.96 0.01
N GLN A 124 -1.59 -18.86 -0.28
CA GLN A 124 -1.55 -20.19 0.33
C GLN A 124 -1.21 -20.13 1.82
N GLU A 125 -1.73 -21.08 2.59
CA GLU A 125 -1.36 -21.28 3.99
C GLU A 125 0.14 -21.58 4.12
N ASP A 126 0.74 -21.09 5.21
CA ASP A 126 2.18 -21.21 5.50
C ASP A 126 3.12 -20.59 4.46
N SER A 127 2.65 -19.64 3.64
CA SER A 127 3.51 -18.85 2.75
C SER A 127 4.44 -17.86 3.51
N THR A 128 4.61 -18.01 4.82
CA THR A 128 5.05 -16.96 5.74
C THR A 128 6.55 -16.70 5.69
N SER A 129 6.92 -15.43 5.52
CA SER A 129 8.26 -14.91 5.78
C SER A 129 8.27 -13.54 6.48
N TRP A 130 7.10 -13.01 6.87
CA TRP A 130 7.01 -11.69 7.49
C TRP A 130 6.70 -11.74 9.00
N TYR A 131 7.19 -10.74 9.70
CA TYR A 131 7.13 -10.60 11.15
C TYR A 131 6.68 -9.18 11.46
N LEU A 132 5.92 -9.01 12.55
CA LEU A 132 5.65 -7.67 13.05
C LEU A 132 6.97 -7.06 13.53
N GLN A 133 7.16 -5.77 13.26
CA GLN A 133 8.42 -5.09 13.57
C GLN A 133 8.64 -5.00 15.08
N GLU A 134 9.81 -5.44 15.52
CA GLU A 134 10.29 -5.32 16.90
C GLU A 134 11.17 -4.08 17.03
N ILE A 135 10.96 -3.32 18.10
CA ILE A 135 11.78 -2.18 18.49
C ILE A 135 12.64 -2.60 19.68
N GLY A 136 13.96 -2.56 19.49
CA GLY A 136 14.94 -2.85 20.53
C GLY A 136 15.22 -1.64 21.41
N THR A 137 15.22 -1.84 22.73
CA THR A 137 15.59 -0.84 23.73
C THR A 137 16.64 -1.38 24.69
N ALA A 138 17.17 -0.52 25.56
CA ALA A 138 18.07 -0.93 26.65
C ALA A 138 17.43 -1.94 27.62
N ASN A 139 16.09 -2.01 27.67
CA ASN A 139 15.34 -2.88 28.58
C ASN A 139 14.74 -4.12 27.89
N GLY A 140 15.08 -4.36 26.62
CA GLY A 140 14.54 -5.46 25.81
C GLY A 140 13.81 -4.98 24.57
N ASN A 141 13.13 -5.91 23.90
CA ASN A 141 12.38 -5.64 22.68
C ASN A 141 10.87 -5.59 22.97
N PHE A 142 10.15 -4.79 22.19
CA PHE A 142 8.69 -4.81 22.16
C PHE A 142 8.21 -4.66 20.71
N LEU A 143 6.95 -4.99 20.42
CA LEU A 143 6.41 -4.82 19.07
C LEU A 143 6.02 -3.35 18.85
N ALA A 144 6.28 -2.78 17.68
CA ALA A 144 5.85 -1.42 17.36
C ALA A 144 4.33 -1.21 17.58
N TRP A 145 3.54 -2.27 17.40
CA TRP A 145 2.11 -2.31 17.67
C TRP A 145 1.70 -2.22 19.16
N ASP A 146 2.64 -2.31 20.10
CA ASP A 146 2.41 -2.10 21.53
C ASP A 146 2.49 -0.59 21.93
N GLU A 147 3.06 0.28 21.08
CA GLU A 147 3.26 1.72 21.37
C GLU A 147 2.48 2.64 20.41
N LEU A 148 1.17 2.41 20.33
CA LEU A 148 0.30 3.15 19.42
C LEU A 148 0.00 4.56 19.95
N HIS A 149 0.26 5.58 19.13
CA HIS A 149 -0.21 6.95 19.35
C HIS A 149 -1.63 7.15 18.80
N TRP A 150 -1.90 6.57 17.63
CA TRP A 150 -3.22 6.57 17.00
C TRP A 150 -3.46 5.24 16.28
N CYS A 151 -4.72 4.81 16.20
CA CYS A 151 -5.11 3.59 15.51
C CYS A 151 -6.52 3.71 14.92
N GLY A 152 -6.69 3.24 13.69
CA GLY A 152 -7.97 3.22 12.98
C GLY A 152 -8.20 1.87 12.29
N SER A 153 -9.47 1.49 12.13
CA SER A 153 -9.84 0.26 11.42
C SER A 153 -11.08 0.42 10.54
N ALA A 154 -11.13 -0.36 9.46
CA ALA A 154 -12.31 -0.51 8.60
C ALA A 154 -12.48 -1.96 8.17
N VAL A 155 -13.73 -2.37 7.90
CA VAL A 155 -14.01 -3.66 7.29
C VAL A 155 -14.37 -3.44 5.83
N VAL A 156 -13.61 -4.06 4.92
CA VAL A 156 -13.75 -3.90 3.47
C VAL A 156 -13.81 -5.28 2.83
N GLU A 157 -14.93 -5.59 2.17
CA GLU A 157 -15.21 -6.90 1.54
C GLU A 157 -14.90 -8.11 2.46
N GLY A 158 -15.19 -7.99 3.76
CA GLY A 158 -15.00 -9.05 4.75
C GLY A 158 -13.57 -9.20 5.29
N LEU A 159 -12.64 -8.32 4.90
CA LEU A 159 -11.31 -8.21 5.50
C LEU A 159 -11.24 -6.98 6.41
N THR A 160 -10.46 -7.07 7.48
CA THR A 160 -10.21 -5.94 8.37
C THR A 160 -8.93 -5.23 7.95
N TYR A 161 -9.05 -3.96 7.58
CA TYR A 161 -7.93 -3.04 7.49
C TYR A 161 -7.69 -2.41 8.85
N LEU A 162 -6.44 -2.41 9.28
CA LEU A 162 -6.00 -1.82 10.53
C LEU A 162 -4.78 -0.95 10.23
N THR A 163 -4.83 0.31 10.62
CA THR A 163 -3.72 1.26 10.48
C THR A 163 -3.40 1.87 11.83
N ALA A 164 -2.12 2.18 12.05
CA ALA A 164 -1.68 2.83 13.26
C ALA A 164 -0.42 3.67 13.03
N SER A 165 -0.20 4.61 13.94
CA SER A 165 1.06 5.33 14.05
C SER A 165 1.61 5.26 15.46
N THR A 166 2.93 5.33 15.58
CA THR A 166 3.63 5.46 16.87
C THR A 166 4.06 6.91 17.10
N SER A 167 4.54 7.22 18.31
CA SER A 167 5.15 8.53 18.59
C SER A 167 6.48 8.78 17.88
N SER A 168 7.07 7.77 17.25
CA SER A 168 8.36 7.84 16.55
C SER A 168 8.23 8.03 15.04
N GLU A 169 7.12 8.62 14.58
CA GLU A 169 6.82 8.81 13.15
C GLU A 169 6.78 7.50 12.35
N THR A 170 6.56 6.36 13.02
CA THR A 170 6.32 5.09 12.34
C THR A 170 4.85 5.00 11.96
N TYR A 171 4.59 4.65 10.70
CA TYR A 171 3.26 4.35 10.17
C TYR A 171 3.18 2.86 9.83
N MET A 172 2.07 2.21 10.19
CA MET A 172 1.91 0.77 10.05
C MET A 172 0.52 0.43 9.57
N GLU A 173 0.41 -0.58 8.70
CA GLU A 173 -0.88 -1.09 8.25
C GLU A 173 -0.89 -2.62 8.21
N LEU A 174 -2.08 -3.19 8.40
CA LEU A 174 -2.36 -4.61 8.27
C LEU A 174 -3.67 -4.82 7.50
N ILE A 175 -3.70 -5.85 6.65
CA ILE A 175 -4.95 -6.44 6.16
C ILE A 175 -5.09 -7.83 6.80
N LEU A 176 -6.20 -8.03 7.50
CA LEU A 176 -6.42 -9.19 8.37
C LEU A 176 -7.70 -9.94 7.99
N LYS A 177 -7.69 -11.26 8.17
CA LYS A 177 -8.91 -12.05 8.43
C LYS A 177 -9.03 -12.19 9.94
N VAL A 178 -10.18 -11.80 10.48
CA VAL A 178 -10.48 -11.88 11.92
C VAL A 178 -11.70 -12.77 12.10
N ALA A 179 -11.57 -13.83 12.88
CA ALA A 179 -12.66 -14.73 13.24
C ALA A 179 -12.47 -15.15 14.71
N ASP A 180 -13.42 -14.83 15.59
CA ASP A 180 -13.43 -15.09 17.04
C ASP A 180 -12.06 -15.03 17.77
N ASP A 181 -11.27 -16.12 17.74
CA ASP A 181 -9.96 -16.22 18.38
C ASP A 181 -8.75 -16.32 17.42
N GLU A 182 -9.01 -16.34 16.12
CA GLU A 182 -8.02 -16.38 15.06
C GLU A 182 -7.88 -15.01 14.38
N ILE A 183 -6.64 -14.53 14.30
CA ILE A 183 -6.27 -13.35 13.54
C ILE A 183 -5.22 -13.80 12.54
N ILE A 184 -5.55 -13.72 11.25
CA ILE A 184 -4.65 -14.08 10.15
C ILE A 184 -4.26 -12.79 9.43
N GLY A 185 -2.97 -12.44 9.47
CA GLY A 185 -2.44 -11.37 8.63
C GLY A 185 -2.26 -11.84 7.20
N LEU A 186 -2.59 -10.97 6.23
CA LEU A 186 -2.42 -11.19 4.79
C LEU A 186 -1.41 -10.21 4.16
N PHE A 187 -1.37 -9.00 4.71
CA PHE A 187 -0.50 -7.90 4.29
C PHE A 187 -0.02 -7.13 5.52
N SER A 188 1.22 -6.68 5.47
CA SER A 188 1.82 -5.78 6.46
C SER A 188 2.59 -4.67 5.74
N LEU A 189 2.29 -3.43 6.11
CA LEU A 189 3.07 -2.24 5.79
C LEU A 189 3.73 -1.73 7.07
N HIS A 190 4.99 -1.36 6.96
CA HIS A 190 5.65 -0.56 7.98
C HIS A 190 6.55 0.46 7.29
N MET A 191 6.32 1.73 7.61
CA MET A 191 7.04 2.87 7.08
C MET A 191 7.64 3.65 8.25
N ASN A 192 8.93 3.96 8.15
CA ASN A 192 9.60 4.81 9.13
C ASN A 192 10.75 5.58 8.45
N PRO A 193 11.45 6.48 9.15
CA PRO A 193 12.57 7.22 8.54
C PRO A 193 13.73 6.36 8.00
N GLY A 194 13.80 5.08 8.40
CA GLY A 194 14.76 4.10 7.90
C GLY A 194 14.33 3.38 6.62
N GLY A 195 13.08 3.56 6.18
CA GLY A 195 12.52 3.01 4.95
C GLY A 195 11.20 2.28 5.14
N ASP A 196 10.70 1.76 4.01
CA ASP A 196 9.39 1.11 3.94
C ASP A 196 9.53 -0.38 3.66
N SER A 197 8.70 -1.19 4.32
CA SER A 197 8.59 -2.62 4.08
C SER A 197 7.14 -3.00 3.79
N TYR A 198 6.94 -3.68 2.66
CA TYR A 198 5.66 -4.19 2.19
C TYR A 198 5.72 -5.71 2.10
N ASP A 199 5.01 -6.37 3.00
CA ASP A 199 5.05 -7.81 3.15
C ASP A 199 3.69 -8.44 2.83
N PHE A 200 3.71 -9.47 2.00
CA PHE A 200 2.55 -10.31 1.70
C PHE A 200 2.76 -11.70 2.28
N GLY A 201 1.70 -12.26 2.85
CA GLY A 201 1.72 -13.65 3.27
C GLY A 201 0.60 -13.95 4.22
N ARG A 202 0.14 -15.20 4.21
CA ARG A 202 -0.93 -15.67 5.09
C ARG A 202 -0.32 -16.22 6.38
N LYS A 203 -0.36 -15.43 7.46
CA LYS A 203 0.21 -15.76 8.77
C LYS A 203 -0.86 -15.76 9.85
N SER A 204 -1.07 -16.88 10.53
CA SER A 204 -1.83 -16.87 11.79
C SER A 204 -0.99 -16.20 12.87
N LEU A 205 -1.48 -15.09 13.40
CA LEU A 205 -0.80 -14.34 14.48
C LEU A 205 -0.95 -15.12 15.79
N THR A 206 0.15 -15.28 16.51
CA THR A 206 0.18 -16.04 17.78
C THR A 206 0.93 -15.26 18.86
N GLY A 207 0.87 -15.74 20.11
CA GLY A 207 1.63 -15.18 21.23
C GLY A 207 1.48 -13.66 21.39
N GLU A 208 2.62 -12.96 21.36
CA GLU A 208 2.69 -11.50 21.52
C GLU A 208 2.11 -10.75 20.31
N GLU A 209 2.32 -11.24 19.08
CA GLU A 209 1.76 -10.61 17.87
C GLU A 209 0.23 -10.56 17.95
N ARG A 210 -0.39 -11.68 18.32
CA ARG A 210 -1.84 -11.75 18.50
C ARG A 210 -2.32 -10.82 19.60
N ARG A 211 -1.60 -10.75 20.72
CA ARG A 211 -1.95 -9.86 21.84
C ARG A 211 -1.91 -8.40 21.39
N ALA A 212 -0.84 -7.97 20.74
CA ALA A 212 -0.65 -6.60 20.27
C ALA A 212 -1.72 -6.21 19.25
N VAL A 213 -1.95 -7.04 18.22
CA VAL A 213 -2.96 -6.75 17.19
C VAL A 213 -4.38 -6.83 17.74
N LYS A 214 -4.69 -7.77 18.64
CA LYS A 214 -6.02 -7.81 19.30
C LYS A 214 -6.24 -6.58 20.17
N HIS A 215 -5.22 -6.07 20.86
CA HIS A 215 -5.31 -4.81 21.59
C HIS A 215 -5.57 -3.64 20.65
N ALA A 216 -4.80 -3.52 19.56
CA ALA A 216 -4.97 -2.50 18.54
C ALA A 216 -6.39 -2.49 17.95
N LEU A 217 -6.90 -3.66 17.55
CA LEU A 217 -8.27 -3.82 17.05
C LEU A 217 -9.34 -3.36 18.05
N ASN A 218 -9.12 -3.58 19.36
CA ASN A 218 -10.06 -3.18 20.41
C ASN A 218 -10.10 -1.67 20.66
N ILE A 219 -9.00 -0.96 20.40
CA ILE A 219 -8.89 0.49 20.62
C ILE A 219 -9.03 1.31 19.34
N ALA A 220 -8.98 0.65 18.17
CA ALA A 220 -9.04 1.29 16.87
C ALA A 220 -10.34 2.08 16.69
N GLN A 221 -10.21 3.31 16.21
CA GLN A 221 -11.36 4.12 15.82
C GLN A 221 -11.91 3.62 14.48
N PRO A 222 -13.24 3.55 14.30
CA PRO A 222 -13.81 3.19 13.01
C PRO A 222 -13.49 4.26 11.96
N LEU A 223 -12.96 3.82 10.82
CA LEU A 223 -12.67 4.65 9.67
C LEU A 223 -13.84 4.62 8.70
N HIS A 224 -14.07 5.76 8.07
CA HIS A 224 -15.10 5.97 7.07
C HIS A 224 -14.52 6.74 5.90
N ASP A 225 -15.08 6.48 4.72
CA ASP A 225 -14.81 7.25 3.52
C ASP A 225 -15.05 8.74 3.77
N THR A 226 -14.03 9.56 3.54
CA THR A 226 -14.15 11.01 3.63
C THR A 226 -14.80 11.62 2.40
N GLN A 227 -14.77 10.91 1.27
CA GLN A 227 -15.36 11.34 0.00
C GLN A 227 -16.49 10.40 -0.44
N ALA A 228 -17.45 10.96 -1.19
CA ALA A 228 -18.50 10.17 -1.80
C ALA A 228 -17.92 9.20 -2.85
N ALA A 229 -18.64 8.11 -3.12
CA ALA A 229 -18.25 7.16 -4.16
C ALA A 229 -18.11 7.86 -5.52
N TYR A 230 -16.90 7.81 -6.07
CA TYR A 230 -16.54 8.47 -7.33
C TYR A 230 -15.89 7.50 -8.34
N LEU A 231 -15.63 6.26 -7.93
CA LEU A 231 -15.06 5.22 -8.79
C LEU A 231 -16.17 4.30 -9.32
N ALA A 232 -16.12 4.03 -10.63
CA ALA A 232 -16.97 3.07 -11.31
C ALA A 232 -16.11 1.95 -11.94
N GLU A 233 -16.62 0.71 -11.93
CA GLU A 233 -15.98 -0.42 -12.64
C GLU A 233 -16.04 -0.28 -14.17
#